data_AF-A0A022QQ42-F1
#
_entry.id   AF-A0A022QQ42-F1
#
_cell.length_a   1.000
_cell.length_b   1.000
_cell.length_c   1.000
_cell.angle_alpha   90.00
_cell.angle_beta   90.00
_cell.angle_gamma   90.00
#
_symmetry.space_group_name_H-M   'P 1'
#
loop_
_entity.id
_entity.type
_entity.pdbx_description
1 polymer ?
#
loop_
_entity_poly.entity_id
_entity_poly.type
_entity_poly.pdbx_seq_one_letter_code
_entity_poly.pdbx_strand_id
1 'polypeptide(L)'
;MGNCQAVDAAALVIQHPCGKLERMYCPLTASDVMKTNPGHYVSLIIPLSAAADGGSGGHERKSYDVINKSPVRFTRVKLLRPTDTLFLGHAYRLVTTQ
;
A
#
# COMPACT_ATOMS: atom_id res chain seq x y z
N MET A 1 30.57 12.92 -15.21
CA MET A 1 29.15 12.86 -15.61
C MET A 1 28.50 11.71 -14.86
N GLY A 2 27.98 11.98 -13.67
CA GLY A 2 27.31 10.97 -12.85
C GLY A 2 26.07 11.62 -12.28
N ASN A 3 24.92 11.23 -12.80
CA ASN A 3 23.64 11.27 -12.09
C ASN A 3 22.81 10.16 -12.70
N CYS A 4 23.12 8.92 -12.32
CA CYS A 4 22.10 7.89 -12.26
C CYS A 4 21.13 8.36 -11.17
N GLN A 5 20.16 9.19 -11.54
CA GLN A 5 19.00 9.42 -10.69
C GLN A 5 18.39 8.04 -10.51
N ALA A 6 18.59 7.51 -9.30
CA ALA A 6 18.15 6.19 -8.90
C ALA A 6 16.71 6.00 -9.38
N VAL A 7 16.50 4.95 -10.17
CA VAL A 7 15.16 4.53 -10.57
C VAL A 7 14.46 4.16 -9.26
N ASP A 8 13.76 5.12 -8.66
CA ASP A 8 12.82 4.88 -7.56
C ASP A 8 11.62 4.14 -8.17
N ALA A 9 11.85 2.87 -8.47
CA ALA A 9 10.82 1.94 -8.87
C ALA A 9 9.96 1.77 -7.62
N ALA A 10 8.86 2.52 -7.57
CA ALA A 10 7.93 2.52 -6.46
C ALA A 10 7.44 1.08 -6.25
N ALA A 11 7.98 0.36 -5.26
CA ALA A 11 7.55 -0.99 -4.97
C ALA A 11 6.09 -0.97 -4.50
N LEU A 12 5.33 -2.01 -4.81
CA LEU A 12 4.12 -2.28 -4.05
C LEU A 12 4.51 -2.94 -2.74
N VAL A 13 3.79 -2.61 -1.67
CA VAL A 13 4.13 -3.03 -0.32
C VAL A 13 2.96 -3.81 0.27
N ILE A 14 3.20 -4.99 0.83
CA ILE A 14 2.18 -5.80 1.52
C ILE A 14 2.58 -5.95 2.98
N GLN A 15 1.73 -5.46 3.88
CA GLN A 15 1.89 -5.63 5.32
C GLN A 15 1.14 -6.89 5.77
N HIS A 16 1.86 -7.80 6.42
CA HIS A 16 1.32 -9.01 7.04
C HIS A 16 0.84 -8.72 8.47
N PRO A 17 -0.13 -9.49 9.00
CA PRO A 17 -0.59 -9.33 10.38
C PRO A 17 0.52 -9.59 11.42
N CYS A 18 1.54 -10.39 11.08
CA CYS A 18 2.71 -10.63 11.92
C CYS A 18 3.73 -9.48 11.96
N GLY A 19 3.44 -8.34 11.30
CA GLY A 19 4.34 -7.18 11.22
C GLY A 19 5.38 -7.27 10.10
N LYS A 20 5.46 -8.40 9.39
CA LYS A 20 6.32 -8.54 8.21
C LYS A 20 5.85 -7.61 7.08
N LEU A 21 6.81 -6.98 6.42
CA LEU A 21 6.59 -6.17 5.22
C LEU A 21 7.20 -6.87 4.01
N GLU A 22 6.41 -7.00 2.94
CA GLU A 22 6.83 -7.63 1.69
C GLU A 22 6.78 -6.58 0.56
N ARG A 23 7.81 -6.54 -0.28
CA ARG A 23 7.94 -5.58 -1.37
C ARG A 23 8.00 -6.32 -2.70
N MET A 24 7.12 -5.93 -3.63
CA MET A 24 7.14 -6.43 -5.00
C MET A 24 7.42 -5.29 -5.98
N TYR A 25 8.17 -5.61 -7.03
CA TYR A 25 8.53 -4.66 -8.09
C TYR A 25 7.78 -4.92 -9.40
N CYS A 26 6.77 -5.78 -9.35
CA CYS A 26 5.82 -6.03 -10.44
C CYS A 26 4.38 -5.94 -9.93
N PRO A 27 3.42 -5.51 -10.77
CA PRO A 27 2.00 -5.61 -10.45
C PRO A 27 1.58 -7.08 -10.28
N LEU A 28 0.66 -7.33 -9.35
CA LEU A 28 0.10 -8.65 -9.06
C LEU A 28 -1.41 -8.55 -8.87
N THR A 29 -2.13 -9.66 -8.94
CA THR A 29 -3.56 -9.65 -8.56
C THR A 29 -3.73 -9.93 -7.07
N ALA A 30 -4.83 -9.46 -6.49
CA ALA A 30 -5.18 -9.78 -5.12
C ALA A 30 -5.32 -11.30 -4.93
N SER A 31 -5.85 -12.00 -5.94
CA SER A 31 -5.94 -13.47 -5.92
C SER A 31 -4.57 -14.15 -5.81
N ASP A 32 -3.53 -13.65 -6.47
CA ASP A 32 -2.20 -14.26 -6.39
C ASP A 32 -1.64 -14.17 -4.97
N VAL A 33 -1.87 -13.05 -4.30
CA VAL A 33 -1.50 -12.86 -2.89
C VAL A 33 -2.37 -13.71 -1.96
N MET A 34 -3.68 -13.82 -2.20
CA MET A 34 -4.59 -14.62 -1.39
C MET A 34 -4.27 -16.13 -1.48
N LYS A 35 -3.78 -16.62 -2.64
CA LYS A 35 -3.38 -18.03 -2.81
C LYS A 35 -2.19 -18.42 -1.94
N THR A 36 -1.22 -17.51 -1.77
CA THR A 36 -0.03 -17.74 -0.94
C THR A 36 -0.28 -17.44 0.54
N ASN A 37 -1.41 -16.81 0.87
CA ASN A 37 -1.81 -16.42 2.22
C ASN A 37 -3.24 -16.92 2.53
N PRO A 38 -3.43 -18.23 2.76
CA PRO A 38 -4.75 -18.79 3.01
C PRO A 38 -5.41 -18.14 4.25
N GLY A 39 -6.72 -17.93 4.19
CA GLY A 39 -7.49 -17.29 5.26
C GLY A 39 -7.34 -15.75 5.34
N HIS A 40 -6.59 -15.13 4.44
CA HIS A 40 -6.38 -13.69 4.42
C HIS A 40 -6.95 -13.04 3.16
N TYR A 41 -7.46 -11.84 3.32
CA TYR A 41 -7.86 -10.96 2.23
C TYR A 41 -6.90 -9.77 2.12
N VAL A 42 -6.89 -9.14 0.94
CA VAL A 42 -6.03 -7.98 0.67
C VAL A 42 -6.85 -6.71 0.75
N SER A 43 -6.33 -5.70 1.45
CA SER A 43 -6.89 -4.35 1.47
C SER A 43 -5.87 -3.32 1.00
N LEU A 44 -6.31 -2.30 0.27
CA LEU A 44 -5.51 -1.12 -0.06
C LEU A 44 -5.52 -0.15 1.12
N ILE A 45 -4.34 0.31 1.52
CA ILE A 45 -4.15 1.36 2.53
C ILE A 45 -4.16 2.71 1.82
N ILE A 46 -5.11 3.57 2.19
CA ILE A 46 -5.23 4.92 1.66
C ILE A 46 -4.82 5.87 2.78
N PRO A 47 -3.66 6.54 2.67
CA PRO A 47 -3.28 7.55 3.65
C PRO A 47 -4.27 8.72 3.57
N LEU A 48 -4.90 9.06 4.69
CA LEU A 48 -5.58 10.33 4.80
C LEU A 48 -4.49 11.39 5.00
N SER A 49 -4.44 12.37 4.10
CA SER A 49 -3.67 13.57 4.40
C SER A 49 -4.33 14.22 5.61
N ALA A 50 -3.58 14.38 6.70
CA ALA A 50 -3.98 15.28 7.77
C ALA A 50 -3.98 16.69 7.17
N ALA A 51 -5.09 17.08 6.55
CA ALA A 51 -5.35 18.45 6.21
C ALA A 51 -5.45 19.21 7.54
N ALA A 52 -4.34 19.80 7.95
CA ALA A 52 -4.41 21.07 8.65
C ALA A 52 -5.17 22.01 7.72
N ASP A 53 -6.42 22.26 8.09
CA ASP A 53 -7.27 23.42 7.78
C ASP A 53 -7.14 24.05 6.37
N GLY A 54 -8.18 23.86 5.56
CA GLY A 54 -8.48 24.70 4.40
C GLY A 54 -8.13 24.12 3.03
N GLY A 55 -9.16 23.68 2.31
CA GLY A 55 -9.17 23.72 0.84
C GLY A 55 -8.77 22.44 0.09
N SER A 56 -9.80 21.80 -0.45
CA SER A 56 -9.84 21.26 -1.83
C SER A 56 -8.83 20.19 -2.27
N GLY A 57 -9.41 19.06 -2.69
CA GLY A 57 -8.91 18.30 -3.83
C GLY A 57 -8.13 17.04 -3.46
N GLY A 58 -8.69 15.88 -3.81
CA GLY A 58 -7.99 14.62 -3.81
C GLY A 58 -6.69 14.74 -4.60
N HIS A 59 -5.56 14.68 -3.89
CA HIS A 59 -4.25 14.64 -4.51
C HIS A 59 -3.57 13.36 -4.06
N GLU A 60 -3.35 12.48 -5.03
CA GLU A 60 -2.66 11.19 -4.93
C GLU A 60 -1.20 11.41 -4.54
N ARG A 61 -0.94 11.72 -3.26
CA ARG A 61 0.43 11.73 -2.72
C ARG A 61 0.90 10.28 -2.61
N LYS A 62 1.86 9.94 -3.48
CA LYS A 62 2.54 8.65 -3.55
C LYS A 62 2.91 8.15 -2.13
N SER A 63 2.48 6.94 -1.83
CA SER A 63 2.33 6.35 -0.50
C SER A 63 3.64 5.92 0.18
N TYR A 64 4.82 6.19 -0.39
CA TYR A 64 6.08 5.59 0.05
C TYR A 64 6.70 6.28 1.29
N ASP A 65 6.43 7.57 1.52
CA ASP A 65 7.09 8.34 2.59
C ASP A 65 6.44 8.20 3.98
N VAL A 66 5.15 7.82 4.04
CA VAL A 66 4.37 7.85 5.30
C VAL A 66 4.68 6.66 6.22
N ILE A 67 5.04 5.51 5.65
CA ILE A 67 5.16 4.25 6.41
C ILE A 67 6.40 4.26 7.33
N ASN A 68 7.41 5.07 7.03
CA ASN A 68 8.70 5.04 7.74
C ASN A 68 8.86 6.04 8.90
N LYS A 69 7.91 6.97 9.14
CA LYS A 69 8.22 8.09 10.07
C LYS A 69 7.10 8.68 10.93
N SER A 70 5.85 8.20 10.87
CA SER A 70 4.79 8.81 11.71
C SER A 70 3.70 7.82 12.13
N PRO A 71 3.12 7.98 13.34
CA PRO A 71 1.98 7.19 13.76
C PRO A 71 0.82 7.53 12.81
N VAL A 72 0.50 6.57 11.96
CA VAL A 72 -0.54 6.68 10.93
C VAL A 72 -1.88 6.98 11.60
N ARG A 73 -2.26 8.27 11.64
CA ARG A 73 -3.55 8.71 12.17
C ARG A 73 -4.62 8.46 11.12
N PHE A 74 -5.32 7.34 11.28
CA PHE A 74 -6.46 6.87 10.48
C PHE A 74 -6.19 6.73 8.97
N THR A 75 -5.84 5.52 8.55
CA THR A 75 -5.86 5.12 7.15
C THR A 75 -7.23 4.60 6.76
N ARG A 76 -7.85 5.17 5.72
CA ARG A 76 -9.00 4.52 5.09
C ARG A 76 -8.48 3.25 4.42
N VAL A 77 -9.18 2.14 4.62
CA VAL A 77 -8.86 0.89 3.93
C VAL A 77 -9.96 0.52 2.95
N LYS A 78 -9.57 -0.05 1.81
CA LYS A 78 -10.50 -0.62 0.83
C LYS A 78 -10.21 -2.10 0.67
N LEU A 79 -11.15 -2.96 1.07
CA LEU A 79 -11.06 -4.39 0.80
C LEU A 79 -11.11 -4.61 -0.72
N LEU A 80 -10.16 -5.38 -1.23
CA LEU A 80 -10.04 -5.66 -2.65
C LEU A 80 -10.77 -6.95 -3.01
N ARG A 81 -11.34 -6.98 -4.21
CA ARG A 81 -11.83 -8.22 -4.83
C ARG A 81 -10.63 -9.05 -5.31
N PRO A 82 -10.76 -10.38 -5.41
CA PRO A 82 -9.69 -11.23 -5.92
C PRO A 82 -9.17 -10.83 -7.33
N THR A 83 -10.04 -10.22 -8.14
CA THR A 83 -9.73 -9.75 -9.49
C THR A 83 -9.03 -8.38 -9.54
N ASP A 84 -8.95 -7.65 -8.43
CA ASP A 84 -8.35 -6.33 -8.42
C ASP A 84 -6.80 -6.44 -8.46
N THR A 85 -6.17 -5.51 -9.19
CA THR A 85 -4.71 -5.44 -9.35
C THR A 85 -4.06 -4.62 -8.24
N LEU A 86 -2.96 -5.12 -7.69
CA LEU A 86 -2.05 -4.41 -6.82
C LEU A 86 -1.05 -3.64 -7.68
N PHE A 87 -1.07 -2.32 -7.57
CA PHE A 87 -0.24 -1.41 -8.34
C PHE A 87 1.00 -1.01 -7.55
N LEU A 88 2.07 -0.73 -8.30
CA LEU A 88 3.33 -0.20 -7.80
C LEU A 88 3.14 1.16 -7.11
N GLY A 89 3.89 1.40 -6.03
CA GLY A 89 3.80 2.63 -5.24
C GLY A 89 2.61 2.72 -4.27
N HIS A 90 1.83 1.65 -4.16
CA HIS A 90 0.75 1.52 -3.18
C HIS A 90 1.10 0.56 -2.05
N ALA A 91 0.46 0.79 -0.90
CA ALA A 91 0.57 -0.06 0.26
C ALA A 91 -0.72 -0.86 0.47
N TYR A 92 -0.56 -2.14 0.75
CA TYR A 92 -1.60 -3.11 0.95
C TYR A 92 -1.42 -3.79 2.31
N ARG A 93 -2.50 -4.33 2.86
CA ARG A 93 -2.48 -5.07 4.11
C ARG A 93 -3.30 -6.34 4.00
N LEU A 94 -2.74 -7.43 4.54
CA LEU A 94 -3.47 -8.66 4.76
C LEU A 94 -4.37 -8.52 5.99
N VAL A 95 -5.65 -8.83 5.81
CA VAL A 95 -6.67 -8.82 6.85
C VAL A 95 -7.29 -10.20 6.97
N THR A 96 -7.51 -10.63 8.21
CA THR A 96 -8.22 -11.88 8.52
C THR A 96 -9.62 -11.55 9.03
N THR A 97 -10.53 -12.52 8.98
CA THR A 97 -11.92 -12.42 9.46
C THR A 97 -12.11 -12.97 10.88
N GLN A 98 -11.03 -13.33 11.58
CA GLN A 98 -11.05 -13.82 12.97
C GLN A 98 -10.84 -12.69 13.98
#